data_AF-A0A7H9BNU5-F1
#
_entry.id   AF-A0A7H9BNU5-F1
#
_cell.length_a   1.000
_cell.length_b   1.000
_cell.length_c   1.000
_cell.angle_alpha   90.00
_cell.angle_beta   90.00
_cell.angle_gamma   90.00
#
_symmetry.space_group_name_H-M   'P 1'
#
loop_
_entity.id
_entity.type
_entity.pdbx_description
1 polymer ?
#
loop_
_entity_poly.entity_id
_entity_poly.type
_entity_poly.pdbx_seq_one_letter_code
_entity_poly.pdbx_strand_id
1 'polypeptide(L)'
;MNASSPIAETARLEAATETLAEYIGYLNCEIDLEQEQAAPNYERIAALDHELTTVLGERRALTPSNRDIINRALYIYAPVLKRMHGGTP
;
A
#
# COMPACT_ATOMS: atom_id res chain seq x y z
N MET A 1 12.02 -22.36 17.82
CA MET A 1 11.41 -21.26 17.04
C MET A 1 10.95 -20.21 18.03
N ASN A 2 11.53 -19.02 18.04
CA ASN A 2 11.05 -17.94 18.91
C ASN A 2 9.73 -17.42 18.33
N ALA A 3 8.63 -17.66 19.03
CA ALA A 3 7.37 -17.00 18.73
C ALA A 3 7.56 -15.49 18.90
N SER A 4 7.09 -14.70 17.95
CA SER A 4 7.02 -13.25 18.08
C SER A 4 6.22 -12.89 19.34
N SER A 5 6.69 -11.89 20.09
CA SER A 5 5.90 -11.35 21.20
C SER A 5 4.56 -10.82 20.67
N PRO A 6 3.43 -10.98 21.39
CA PRO A 6 2.13 -10.43 20.98
C PRO A 6 2.19 -8.93 20.66
N ILE A 7 3.04 -8.17 21.36
CA ILE A 7 3.27 -6.74 21.10
C ILE A 7 3.86 -6.51 19.70
N ALA A 8 4.80 -7.36 19.29
CA ALA A 8 5.42 -7.25 17.97
C ALA A 8 4.44 -7.64 16.85
N GLU A 9 3.53 -8.58 17.11
CA GLU A 9 2.49 -8.97 16.16
C GLU A 9 1.47 -7.85 15.97
N THR A 10 1.01 -7.24 17.07
CA THR A 10 0.13 -6.07 17.03
C THR A 10 0.78 -4.90 16.28
N ALA A 11 2.03 -4.55 16.62
CA ALA A 11 2.73 -3.44 15.98
C ALA A 11 2.90 -3.65 14.46
N ARG A 12 3.18 -4.89 14.01
CA ARG A 12 3.27 -5.20 12.58
C ARG A 12 1.92 -5.08 11.87
N LEU A 13 0.84 -5.51 12.53
CA LEU A 13 -0.51 -5.40 11.98
C LEU A 13 -0.95 -3.94 11.85
N GLU A 14 -0.69 -3.12 12.87
CA GLU A 14 -0.98 -1.69 12.87
C GLU A 14 -0.20 -0.99 11.75
N ALA A 15 1.12 -1.21 11.69
CA ALA A 15 1.96 -0.64 10.64
C ALA A 15 1.53 -1.08 9.23
N ALA A 16 1.13 -2.34 9.04
CA ALA A 16 0.59 -2.81 7.77
C ALA A 16 -0.75 -2.14 7.43
N THR A 17 -1.62 -1.94 8.42
CA THR A 17 -2.92 -1.27 8.26
C THR A 17 -2.73 0.18 7.80
N GLU A 18 -1.84 0.91 8.46
CA GLU A 18 -1.50 2.30 8.12
C GLU A 18 -0.88 2.39 6.73
N THR A 19 0.09 1.52 6.43
CA THR A 19 0.76 1.50 5.12
C THR A 19 -0.23 1.25 3.97
N LEU A 20 -1.15 0.29 4.12
CA LEU A 20 -2.16 0.03 3.09
C LEU A 20 -3.11 1.22 2.93
N ALA A 21 -3.51 1.88 4.01
CA ALA A 21 -4.37 3.05 3.94
C ALA A 21 -3.67 4.23 3.23
N GLU A 22 -2.41 4.48 3.54
CA GLU A 22 -1.59 5.51 2.90
C GLU A 22 -1.37 5.21 1.41
N TYR A 23 -1.08 3.94 1.07
CA TYR A 23 -0.87 3.54 -0.32
C TYR A 23 -2.14 3.61 -1.16
N ILE A 24 -3.30 3.28 -0.59
CA ILE A 24 -4.61 3.51 -1.22
C ILE A 24 -4.81 5.01 -1.48
N GLY A 25 -4.49 5.88 -0.51
CA GLY A 25 -4.56 7.32 -0.69
C GLY A 25 -3.67 7.80 -1.85
N TYR A 26 -2.43 7.33 -1.89
CA TYR A 26 -1.49 7.61 -2.97
C TYR A 26 -2.03 7.21 -4.36
N LEU A 27 -2.55 5.98 -4.50
CA LEU A 27 -3.07 5.50 -5.78
C LEU A 27 -4.27 6.34 -6.27
N ASN A 28 -5.19 6.71 -5.37
CA ASN A 28 -6.30 7.61 -5.74
C ASN A 28 -5.77 8.96 -6.22
N CYS A 29 -4.83 9.58 -5.50
CA CYS A 29 -4.22 10.84 -5.92
C CYS A 29 -3.55 10.73 -7.29
N GLU A 30 -2.79 9.66 -7.56
CA GLU A 30 -2.16 9.47 -8.87
C GLU A 30 -3.16 9.28 -10.01
N ILE A 31 -4.28 8.61 -9.74
CA ILE A 31 -5.39 8.47 -10.70
C ILE A 31 -6.00 9.83 -10.99
N ASP A 32 -6.35 10.59 -9.96
CA ASP A 32 -6.94 11.93 -10.09
C ASP A 32 -5.98 12.86 -10.86
N LEU A 33 -4.69 12.86 -10.50
CA LEU A 33 -3.66 13.66 -11.18
C LEU A 33 -3.50 13.30 -12.66
N GLU A 34 -3.54 12.01 -13.01
CA GLU A 34 -3.44 11.57 -14.41
C GLU A 34 -4.71 11.93 -15.21
N GLN A 35 -5.89 11.84 -14.59
CA GLN A 35 -7.16 12.25 -15.21
C GLN A 35 -7.24 13.75 -15.47
N GLU A 36 -6.63 14.57 -14.62
CA GLU A 36 -6.61 16.03 -14.75
C GLU A 36 -5.62 16.55 -15.82
N GLN A 37 -4.78 15.68 -16.40
CA GLN A 37 -3.86 16.10 -17.46
C GLN A 37 -4.61 16.51 -18.75
N ALA A 38 -4.04 17.44 -19.50
CA ALA A 38 -4.61 17.88 -20.78
C ALA A 38 -4.74 16.75 -21.82
N ALA A 39 -3.94 15.69 -21.69
CA ALA A 39 -4.02 14.46 -22.47
C ALA A 39 -3.80 13.25 -21.54
N PRO A 40 -4.85 12.72 -20.91
CA PRO A 40 -4.74 11.63 -19.93
C PRO A 40 -4.19 10.34 -20.56
N ASN A 41 -3.29 9.66 -19.85
CA ASN A 41 -2.85 8.32 -20.23
C ASN A 41 -3.77 7.25 -19.64
N TYR A 42 -4.74 6.79 -20.44
CA TYR A 42 -5.70 5.77 -20.03
C TYR A 42 -5.09 4.41 -19.70
N GLU A 43 -3.96 4.04 -20.30
CA GLU A 43 -3.27 2.79 -19.95
C GLU A 43 -2.68 2.88 -18.54
N ARG A 44 -2.12 4.03 -18.19
CA ARG A 44 -1.63 4.29 -16.82
C ARG A 44 -2.77 4.30 -15.81
N ILE A 45 -3.89 4.97 -16.12
CA ILE A 45 -5.07 5.00 -15.24
C ILE A 45 -5.57 3.58 -14.99
N ALA A 46 -5.71 2.75 -16.04
CA ALA A 46 -6.14 1.37 -15.90
C ALA A 46 -5.17 0.51 -15.04
N ALA A 47 -3.86 0.75 -15.16
CA ALA A 47 -2.87 0.08 -14.33
C ALA A 47 -2.99 0.50 -12.85
N LEU A 48 -3.16 1.80 -12.58
CA LEU A 48 -3.36 2.32 -11.23
C LEU A 48 -4.65 1.82 -10.59
N ASP A 49 -5.76 1.77 -11.35
CA ASP A 49 -7.05 1.23 -10.89
C ASP A 49 -6.96 -0.26 -10.55
N HIS A 50 -6.23 -1.03 -11.35
CA HIS A 50 -6.01 -2.46 -11.10
C HIS A 50 -5.21 -2.67 -9.80
N GLU A 51 -4.16 -1.87 -9.60
CA GLU A 51 -3.38 -1.90 -8.37
C GLU A 51 -4.23 -1.47 -7.16
N LEU A 52 -5.00 -0.38 -7.28
CA LEU A 52 -5.91 0.10 -6.24
C LEU A 52 -6.93 -0.98 -5.84
N THR A 53 -7.52 -1.67 -6.81
CA THR A 53 -8.45 -2.78 -6.58
C THR A 53 -7.78 -3.92 -5.80
N THR A 54 -6.53 -4.25 -6.16
CA THR A 54 -5.74 -5.26 -5.46
C THR A 54 -5.50 -4.87 -4.01
N VAL A 55 -4.98 -3.66 -3.77
CA VAL A 55 -4.65 -3.16 -2.42
C VAL A 55 -5.90 -3.00 -1.54
N LEU A 56 -7.05 -2.61 -2.12
CA LEU A 56 -8.33 -2.60 -1.42
C LEU A 56 -8.77 -4.01 -1.00
N GLY A 57 -8.57 -5.00 -1.87
CA GLY A 57 -8.80 -6.41 -1.54
C GLY A 57 -7.90 -6.88 -0.38
N GLU A 58 -6.63 -6.50 -0.42
CA GLU A 58 -5.68 -6.82 0.64
C GLU A 58 -6.04 -6.21 1.98
N ARG A 59 -6.41 -4.92 1.99
CA ARG A 59 -6.85 -4.23 3.21
C ARG A 59 -8.07 -4.90 3.83
N ARG A 60 -9.02 -5.38 3.02
CA ARG A 60 -10.20 -6.13 3.52
C ARG A 60 -9.84 -7.51 4.07
N ALA A 61 -8.81 -8.15 3.51
CA ALA A 61 -8.35 -9.48 3.91
C ALA A 61 -7.26 -9.47 5.00
N LEU A 62 -6.84 -8.28 5.45
CA LEU A 62 -5.79 -8.12 6.45
C LEU A 62 -6.26 -8.66 7.80
N THR A 63 -5.51 -9.63 8.32
CA THR A 63 -5.68 -10.21 9.66
C THR A 63 -4.31 -10.44 10.27
N PRO A 64 -4.19 -10.58 11.60
CA PRO A 64 -2.89 -10.87 12.24
C PRO A 64 -2.20 -12.12 11.69
N SER A 65 -2.99 -13.10 11.23
CA SER A 65 -2.48 -14.37 10.68
C SER A 65 -2.06 -14.28 9.20
N ASN A 66 -2.47 -13.22 8.49
CA ASN A 66 -2.18 -13.07 7.06
C ASN A 66 -0.81 -12.42 6.83
N ARG A 67 0.24 -13.22 7.07
CA ARG A 67 1.64 -12.77 7.01
C ARG A 67 2.04 -12.26 5.63
N ASP A 68 1.44 -12.76 4.56
CA ASP A 68 1.79 -12.36 3.20
C ASP A 68 1.36 -10.91 2.93
N ILE A 69 0.14 -10.53 3.33
CA ILE A 69 -0.33 -9.15 3.21
C ILE A 69 0.48 -8.21 4.11
N ILE A 70 0.72 -8.62 5.36
CA ILE A 70 1.57 -7.84 6.29
C ILE A 70 2.95 -7.60 5.68
N ASN A 71 3.56 -8.63 5.09
CA ASN A 71 4.88 -8.49 4.48
C ASN A 71 4.85 -7.64 3.20
N ARG A 72 3.82 -7.74 2.36
CA ARG A 72 3.68 -6.86 1.20
C ARG A 72 3.53 -5.39 1.63
N ALA A 73 2.69 -5.12 2.62
CA ALA A 73 2.57 -3.76 3.18
C ALA A 73 3.93 -3.24 3.65
N LEU A 74 4.61 -3.97 4.55
CA LEU A 74 5.83 -3.49 5.19
C LEU A 74 7.07 -3.46 4.27
N TYR A 75 7.15 -4.34 3.27
CA TYR A 75 8.37 -4.50 2.46
C TYR A 75 8.21 -4.14 0.99
N ILE A 76 6.99 -3.95 0.50
CA ILE A 76 6.73 -3.51 -0.89
C ILE A 76 6.16 -2.10 -0.87
N TYR A 77 5.01 -1.89 -0.22
CA TYR A 77 4.30 -0.61 -0.29
C TYR A 77 4.96 0.49 0.55
N ALA A 78 5.37 0.19 1.79
CA ALA A 78 6.05 1.18 2.63
C ALA A 78 7.34 1.75 1.98
N PRO A 79 8.22 0.93 1.36
CA PRO A 79 9.35 1.47 0.60
C PRO A 79 8.97 2.32 -0.62
N VAL A 80 7.86 2.00 -1.31
CA VAL A 80 7.35 2.83 -2.41
C VAL A 80 6.93 4.19 -1.87
N LEU A 81 6.08 4.23 -0.84
CA LEU A 81 5.63 5.45 -0.19
C LEU A 81 6.79 6.31 0.32
N LYS A 82 7.79 5.69 0.96
CA LYS A 82 8.99 6.40 1.45
C LYS A 82 9.75 7.09 0.32
N ARG A 83 9.88 6.47 -0.85
CA ARG A 83 10.54 7.10 -2.01
C ARG A 83 9.75 8.30 -2.53
N MET A 84 8.42 8.25 -2.45
CA MET A 84 7.54 9.33 -2.92
C MET A 84 7.52 10.53 -1.95
N HIS A 85 7.57 10.29 -0.64
CA HIS A 85 7.45 11.34 0.39
C HIS A 85 8.73 12.12 0.72
N GLY A 86 9.92 11.74 0.23
CA GLY A 86 11.16 12.42 0.66
C GLY A 86 12.46 11.97 0.00
N GLY A 87 12.57 12.23 -1.30
CA GLY A 87 13.79 12.34 -2.14
C GLY A 87 15.18 11.92 -1.62
N THR A 88 15.87 11.12 -2.44
CA THR A 88 17.31 10.73 -2.39
C THR A 88 17.80 9.93 -1.17
N PRO A 89 18.77 9.00 -1.34
CA PRO A 89 19.37 8.22 -0.24
C PRO A 89 20.08 9.10 0.80
#